data_AF-A0A0G9FCJ9-F1
#
_entry.id   AF-A0A0G9FCJ9-F1
#
_cell.length_a   1.000
_cell.length_b   1.000
_cell.length_c   1.000
_cell.angle_alpha   90.00
_cell.angle_beta   90.00
_cell.angle_gamma   90.00
#
_symmetry.space_group_name_H-M   'P 1'
#
loop_
_entity.id
_entity.type
_entity.pdbx_description
1 polymer ?
#
loop_
_entity_poly.entity_id
_entity_poly.type
_entity_poly.pdbx_seq_one_letter_code
_entity_poly.pdbx_strand_id
1 'polypeptide(L)'
;MSTAPLSSFEKNIPAVTELLAVDAELQTFFVALTPGYQREWARFIFGTKAQATKERHIEVMKTVFRAGYKSKRAYDSRPDK
;
A
#
# COMPACT_ATOMS: atom_id res chain seq x y z
N MET A 1 -13.17 1.57 7.33
CA MET A 1 -12.06 0.62 7.07
C MET A 1 -12.24 -0.60 7.96
N SER A 2 -11.79 -1.78 7.53
CA SER A 2 -11.89 -3.03 8.30
C SER A 2 -11.44 -2.84 9.76
N THR A 3 -12.17 -3.45 10.70
CA THR A 3 -11.90 -3.48 12.14
C THR A 3 -10.87 -4.54 12.53
N ALA A 4 -10.41 -5.36 11.57
CA ALA A 4 -9.41 -6.38 11.81
C ALA A 4 -8.06 -5.78 12.25
N PRO A 5 -7.31 -6.46 13.13
CA PRO A 5 -6.01 -5.98 13.60
C PRO A 5 -5.01 -5.91 12.45
N LEU A 6 -4.04 -4.98 12.51
CA LEU A 6 -3.08 -4.77 11.43
C LEU A 6 -2.27 -6.03 11.08
N SER A 7 -1.94 -6.86 12.07
CA SER A 7 -1.26 -8.14 11.88
C SER A 7 -2.03 -9.10 10.97
N SER A 8 -3.36 -9.04 10.95
CA SER A 8 -4.17 -9.93 10.10
C SER A 8 -4.00 -9.70 8.59
N PHE A 9 -3.41 -8.56 8.20
CA PHE A 9 -3.14 -8.20 6.80
C PHE A 9 -1.75 -8.63 6.32
N GLU A 10 -0.92 -9.23 7.18
CA GLU A 10 0.39 -9.76 6.80
C GLU A 10 0.29 -10.80 5.68
N LYS A 11 -0.74 -11.65 5.74
CA LYS A 11 -1.08 -12.64 4.70
C LYS A 11 -1.33 -12.03 3.30
N ASN A 12 -1.62 -10.73 3.24
CA ASN A 12 -1.91 -10.03 1.99
C ASN A 12 -0.66 -9.37 1.38
N ILE A 13 0.48 -9.34 2.09
CA ILE A 13 1.73 -8.77 1.58
C ILE A 13 2.16 -9.40 0.24
N PRO A 14 2.14 -10.74 0.06
CA PRO A 14 2.50 -11.34 -1.23
C PRO A 14 1.61 -10.84 -2.37
N ALA A 15 0.30 -10.71 -2.13
CA ALA A 15 -0.63 -10.20 -3.14
C ALA A 15 -0.36 -8.71 -3.48
N VAL A 16 0.08 -7.88 -2.52
CA VAL A 16 0.51 -6.51 -2.83
C VAL A 16 1.76 -6.52 -3.72
N THR A 17 2.73 -7.39 -3.42
CA THR A 17 3.94 -7.56 -4.23
C THR A 17 3.61 -7.98 -5.66
N GLU A 18 2.66 -8.89 -5.86
CA GLU A 18 2.19 -9.32 -7.20
C GLU A 18 1.49 -8.19 -7.96
N LEU A 19 0.66 -7.39 -7.29
CA LEU A 19 -0.01 -6.23 -7.90
C LEU A 19 0.99 -5.18 -8.44
N LEU A 20 2.20 -5.15 -7.88
CA LEU A 20 3.28 -4.27 -8.30
C LEU A 20 4.24 -4.91 -9.30
N ALA A 21 4.11 -6.19 -9.64
CA ALA A 21 5.05 -6.89 -10.51
C ALA A 21 5.17 -6.30 -11.94
N VAL A 22 4.17 -5.51 -12.36
CA VAL A 22 4.20 -4.76 -13.63
C VAL A 22 5.19 -3.59 -13.63
N ASP A 23 5.66 -3.16 -12.46
CA ASP A 23 6.56 -2.03 -12.26
C ASP A 23 7.62 -2.44 -11.21
N ALA A 24 8.75 -2.96 -11.69
CA ALA A 24 9.79 -3.54 -10.85
C ALA A 24 10.33 -2.55 -9.81
N GLU A 25 10.40 -1.26 -10.12
CA GLU A 25 10.86 -0.24 -9.19
C GLU A 25 9.90 -0.10 -7.99
N LEU A 26 8.60 -0.03 -8.26
CA LEU A 26 7.59 0.04 -7.20
C LEU A 26 7.53 -1.24 -6.38
N GLN A 27 7.70 -2.40 -7.02
CA GLN A 27 7.77 -3.68 -6.33
C GLN A 27 8.98 -3.73 -5.39
N THR A 28 10.18 -3.38 -5.87
CA THR A 28 11.40 -3.32 -5.05
C THR A 28 11.24 -2.34 -3.89
N PHE A 29 10.66 -1.16 -4.14
CA PHE A 29 10.37 -0.17 -3.10
C PHE A 29 9.49 -0.76 -2.00
N PHE A 30 8.40 -1.44 -2.36
CA PHE A 30 7.49 -2.07 -1.42
C PHE A 30 8.17 -3.18 -0.60
N VAL A 31 8.93 -4.06 -1.25
CA VAL A 31 9.64 -5.17 -0.59
C VAL A 31 10.68 -4.65 0.41
N ALA A 32 11.29 -3.50 0.14
CA ALA A 32 12.26 -2.85 1.04
C ALA A 32 11.63 -2.15 2.26
N LEU A 33 10.31 -1.98 2.29
CA LEU A 33 9.63 -1.40 3.46
C LEU A 33 9.70 -2.34 4.66
N THR A 34 9.76 -1.77 5.87
CA THR A 34 9.59 -2.57 7.10
C THR A 34 8.21 -3.25 7.12
N PRO A 35 8.05 -4.42 7.75
CA PRO A 35 6.78 -5.15 7.79
C PRO A 35 5.58 -4.33 8.31
N GLY A 36 5.81 -3.32 9.14
CA GLY A 36 4.77 -2.37 9.57
C GLY A 36 4.10 -1.65 8.40
N TYR A 37 4.89 -0.96 7.57
CA TYR A 37 4.39 -0.25 6.40
C TYR A 37 3.78 -1.18 5.35
N GLN A 38 4.35 -2.37 5.15
CA GLN A 38 3.78 -3.35 4.22
C GLN A 38 2.36 -3.76 4.65
N ARG A 39 2.14 -4.02 5.95
CA ARG A 39 0.81 -4.32 6.50
C ARG A 39 -0.15 -3.13 6.39
N GLU A 40 0.32 -1.90 6.55
CA GLU A 40 -0.53 -0.71 6.37
C GLU A 40 -1.06 -0.59 4.95
N TRP A 41 -0.21 -0.82 3.94
CA TRP A 41 -0.63 -0.84 2.54
C TRP A 41 -1.55 -2.01 2.22
N ALA A 42 -1.23 -3.20 2.74
CA ALA A 42 -2.09 -4.37 2.61
C ALA A 42 -3.48 -4.12 3.23
N ARG A 43 -3.55 -3.50 4.40
CA ARG A 43 -4.82 -3.08 5.03
C ARG A 43 -5.55 -2.03 4.20
N PHE A 44 -4.84 -1.05 3.66
CA PHE A 44 -5.45 0.00 2.83
C PHE A 44 -6.14 -0.62 1.62
N ILE A 45 -5.45 -1.51 0.89
CA ILE A 45 -5.98 -2.17 -0.32
C ILE A 45 -7.03 -3.23 0.02
N PHE A 46 -6.71 -4.19 0.87
CA PHE A 46 -7.56 -5.37 1.13
C PHE A 46 -8.58 -5.18 2.26
N GLY A 47 -8.54 -4.05 2.97
CA GLY A 47 -9.49 -3.71 4.03
C GLY A 47 -10.88 -3.30 3.53
N THR A 48 -11.07 -3.19 2.21
CA THR A 48 -12.37 -2.98 1.57
C THR A 48 -12.78 -4.21 0.75
N LYS A 49 -14.08 -4.49 0.69
CA LYS A 49 -14.65 -5.56 -0.15
C LYS A 49 -14.91 -5.09 -1.59
N ALA A 50 -15.12 -3.79 -1.80
CA ALA A 50 -15.48 -3.22 -3.09
C ALA A 50 -14.27 -3.16 -4.04
N GLN A 51 -14.38 -3.82 -5.19
CA GLN A 51 -13.28 -3.95 -6.15
C GLN A 51 -12.79 -2.59 -6.68
N ALA A 52 -13.71 -1.70 -7.09
CA ALA A 52 -13.36 -0.37 -7.56
C ALA A 52 -12.58 0.48 -6.52
N THR A 53 -12.88 0.30 -5.23
CA THR A 53 -12.12 0.97 -4.17
C THR A 53 -10.71 0.39 -4.02
N LYS A 54 -10.54 -0.93 -4.18
CA LYS A 54 -9.21 -1.56 -4.16
C LYS A 54 -8.33 -1.01 -5.29
N GLU A 55 -8.87 -0.93 -6.51
CA GLU A 55 -8.17 -0.40 -7.68
C GLU A 55 -7.73 1.05 -7.44
N ARG A 56 -8.63 1.91 -6.94
CA ARG A 56 -8.28 3.27 -6.56
C ARG A 56 -7.18 3.33 -5.50
N HIS A 57 -7.22 2.44 -4.51
CA HIS A 57 -6.20 2.38 -3.45
C HIS A 57 -4.83 1.94 -3.98
N ILE A 58 -4.80 1.00 -4.94
CA ILE A 58 -3.58 0.59 -5.62
C ILE A 58 -2.98 1.77 -6.39
N GLU A 59 -3.79 2.51 -7.14
CA GLU A 59 -3.30 3.69 -7.87
C GLU A 59 -2.78 4.78 -6.91
N VAL A 60 -3.45 5.02 -5.78
CA VAL A 60 -2.95 5.91 -4.73
C VAL A 60 -1.59 5.44 -4.20
N MET A 61 -1.43 4.13 -3.93
CA MET A 61 -0.14 3.58 -3.47
C MET A 61 0.97 3.83 -4.50
N LYS A 62 0.71 3.59 -5.79
CA LYS A 62 1.68 3.85 -6.86
C LYS A 62 2.06 5.32 -6.92
N THR A 63 1.09 6.24 -6.86
CA THR A 63 1.38 7.70 -6.80
C THR A 63 2.25 8.06 -5.60
N VAL A 64 1.96 7.48 -4.43
CA VAL A 64 2.68 7.74 -3.18
C VAL A 64 4.12 7.24 -3.26
N PHE A 65 4.35 6.05 -3.83
CA PHE A 65 5.69 5.48 -4.03
C PHE A 65 6.51 6.24 -5.07
N ARG A 66 5.89 6.65 -6.19
CA ARG A 66 6.56 7.50 -7.19
C ARG A 66 6.98 8.86 -6.63
N ALA A 67 6.28 9.34 -5.60
CA ALA A 67 6.66 10.54 -4.87
C ALA A 67 7.70 10.28 -3.76
N GLY A 68 8.17 9.04 -3.58
CA GLY A 68 9.21 8.67 -2.61
C GLY A 68 8.73 8.43 -1.18
N TYR A 69 7.42 8.35 -0.94
CA TYR A 69 6.88 8.24 0.42
C TYR A 69 6.55 6.78 0.78
N LYS A 70 6.94 6.39 2.01
CA LYS A 70 6.74 5.02 2.53
C LYS A 70 5.30 4.73 2.98
N SER A 71 4.52 5.76 3.28
CA SER A 71 3.14 5.64 3.75
C SER A 71 2.25 6.73 3.17
N LYS A 72 0.96 6.42 3.04
CA LYS A 72 -0.06 7.40 2.64
C LYS A 72 -0.09 8.61 3.58
N ARG A 73 0.09 8.40 4.88
CA ARG A 73 0.13 9.47 5.88
C ARG A 73 1.28 10.44 5.61
N ALA A 74 2.49 9.93 5.39
CA ALA A 74 3.64 10.78 5.10
C ALA A 74 3.42 11.62 3.83
N TYR A 75 2.84 11.01 2.78
CA TYR A 75 2.47 11.72 1.56
C TYR A 75 1.39 12.79 1.82
N ASP A 76 0.34 12.48 2.58
CA ASP A 76 -0.74 13.41 2.87
C ASP A 76 -0.33 14.60 3.75
N SER A 77 0.73 14.43 4.54
CA SER A 77 1.29 15.46 5.43
C SER A 77 2.48 16.22 4.82
N ARG A 78 2.74 16.07 3.52
CA ARG A 78 3.80 16.82 2.84
C ARG A 78 3.50 18.34 2.86
N PRO A 79 4.52 19.21 2.98
CA PRO A 79 4.33 20.65 3.11
C PRO A 79 3.77 21.33 1.85
N ASP A 80 4.05 20.80 0.67
CA ASP A 80 3.59 21.35 -0.62
C ASP A 80 2.20 20.83 -1.05
N LYS A 81 1.21 20.85 -0.16
CA LYS A 81 -0.16 20.41 -0.45
C LYS A 81 -1.18 21.54 -0.32
#